data_AF-A0AAN7ZRI4-F1
#
_entry.id   AF-A0AAN7ZRI4-F1
#
_cell.length_a   1.000
_cell.length_b   1.000
_cell.length_c   1.000
_cell.angle_alpha   90.00
_cell.angle_beta   90.00
_cell.angle_gamma   90.00
#
_symmetry.space_group_name_H-M   'P 1'
#
loop_
_entity.id
_entity.type
_entity.pdbx_description
1 polymer ?
#
loop_
_entity_poly.entity_id
_entity_poly.type
_entity_poly.pdbx_seq_one_letter_code
_entity_poly.pdbx_strand_id
1 'polypeptide(L)'
;MRVSLTIMILLFGFSKVKCRCNMYFLYEEEQTCADSFHLNATSILDFYQTDSDKPLFAQYLNCTFVNLNFFTSDGTILFDNIIDSRNLPWFMARTCQDVVSLIKKAIKEFREAAMYCKAHPPAIVTPLSIRKCIVNNYNPAPLEEF
;
A
#
# COMPACT_ATOMS: atom_id res chain seq x y z
N MET A 1 3.57 -15.33 -46.57
CA MET A 1 2.75 -15.62 -45.37
C MET A 1 3.55 -15.81 -44.08
N ARG A 2 4.70 -16.51 -44.08
CA ARG A 2 5.49 -16.75 -42.84
C ARG A 2 6.15 -15.49 -42.26
N VAL A 3 6.64 -14.59 -43.11
CA VAL A 3 7.34 -13.35 -42.70
C VAL A 3 6.42 -12.38 -41.96
N SER A 4 5.16 -12.26 -42.39
CA SER A 4 4.17 -11.36 -41.78
C SER A 4 3.80 -11.79 -40.35
N LEU A 5 3.77 -13.09 -40.08
CA LEU A 5 3.48 -13.62 -38.74
C LEU A 5 4.64 -13.33 -37.77
N THR A 6 5.88 -13.50 -38.22
CA THR A 6 7.07 -13.23 -37.41
C THR A 6 7.22 -11.74 -37.09
N ILE A 7 6.90 -10.86 -38.05
CA ILE A 7 6.90 -9.41 -37.83
C ILE A 7 5.79 -9.00 -36.85
N MET A 8 4.60 -9.62 -36.90
CA MET A 8 3.54 -9.39 -35.92
C MET A 8 3.95 -9.81 -34.50
N ILE A 9 4.61 -10.97 -34.34
CA ILE A 9 5.09 -11.46 -33.04
C ILE A 9 6.21 -10.56 -32.50
N LEU A 10 7.12 -10.11 -33.36
CA LEU A 10 8.15 -9.13 -33.00
C LEU A 10 7.52 -7.78 -32.61
N LEU A 11 6.52 -7.28 -33.34
CA LEU A 11 5.81 -6.05 -32.99
C LEU A 11 4.98 -6.19 -31.70
N PHE A 12 4.49 -7.39 -31.36
CA PHE A 12 3.89 -7.68 -30.05
C PHE A 12 4.93 -7.77 -28.92
N GLY A 13 6.16 -8.22 -29.23
CA GLY A 13 7.28 -8.19 -28.28
C GLY A 13 7.88 -6.79 -28.06
N PHE A 14 7.80 -5.92 -29.08
CA PHE A 14 8.30 -4.53 -29.07
C PHE A 14 7.25 -3.47 -28.78
N SER A 15 5.97 -3.82 -28.79
CA SER A 15 5.00 -3.08 -28.00
C SER A 15 5.34 -3.38 -26.56
N LYS A 16 6.39 -2.68 -26.09
CA LYS A 16 6.52 -2.26 -24.70
C LYS A 16 5.11 -1.88 -24.32
N VAL A 17 4.45 -2.78 -23.59
CA VAL A 17 3.35 -2.40 -22.74
C VAL A 17 4.00 -1.28 -21.97
N LYS A 18 3.67 -0.04 -22.32
CA LYS A 18 3.91 1.07 -21.42
C LYS A 18 3.02 0.65 -20.27
N CYS A 19 3.58 -0.13 -19.34
CA CYS A 19 3.01 -0.42 -18.06
C CYS A 19 2.86 0.97 -17.46
N ARG A 20 1.74 1.62 -17.78
CA ARG A 20 1.35 2.85 -17.14
C ARG A 20 1.30 2.42 -15.69
N CYS A 21 2.27 2.87 -14.89
CA CYS A 21 2.14 2.73 -13.45
C CYS A 21 0.79 3.38 -13.16
N ASN A 22 -0.21 2.56 -12.82
CA ASN A 22 -1.52 3.07 -12.43
C ASN A 22 -1.30 3.63 -11.03
N MET A 23 -0.79 4.86 -10.97
CA MET A 23 -0.04 5.31 -9.81
C MET A 23 -0.92 5.48 -8.56
N TYR A 24 -2.25 5.54 -8.67
CA TYR A 24 -3.13 5.91 -7.54
C TYR A 24 -4.52 5.25 -7.66
N PHE A 25 -4.58 3.92 -7.57
CA PHE A 25 -5.86 3.20 -7.43
C PHE A 25 -6.07 2.78 -5.97
N LEU A 26 -7.31 2.93 -5.50
CA LEU A 26 -7.77 2.46 -4.20
C LEU A 26 -8.50 1.13 -4.37
N TYR A 27 -8.21 0.16 -3.50
CA TYR A 27 -8.96 -1.09 -3.46
C TYR A 27 -10.36 -0.85 -2.89
N GLU A 28 -11.27 -1.82 -3.05
CA GLU A 28 -12.69 -1.66 -2.69
C GLU A 28 -12.88 -1.21 -1.24
N GLU A 29 -12.09 -1.75 -0.31
CA GLU A 29 -12.15 -1.42 1.11
C GLU A 29 -11.68 0.01 1.40
N GLU A 30 -10.65 0.48 0.70
CA GLU A 30 -10.17 1.87 0.77
C GLU A 30 -11.15 2.83 0.08
N GLN A 31 -11.68 2.44 -1.08
CA GLN A 31 -12.61 3.24 -1.87
C GLN A 31 -13.89 3.49 -1.08
N THR A 32 -14.43 2.46 -0.42
CA THR A 32 -15.61 2.56 0.45
C THR A 32 -15.41 3.61 1.55
N CYS A 33 -14.22 3.63 2.17
CA CYS A 33 -13.88 4.62 3.18
C CYS A 33 -13.64 6.01 2.58
N ALA A 34 -12.94 6.10 1.45
CA ALA A 34 -12.71 7.36 0.77
C ALA A 34 -14.02 8.05 0.37
N ASP A 35 -14.95 7.30 -0.21
CA ASP A 35 -16.27 7.79 -0.64
C ASP A 35 -17.10 8.33 0.53
N SER A 36 -17.04 7.64 1.68
CA SER A 36 -17.73 8.05 2.92
C SER A 36 -17.29 9.43 3.43
N PHE A 37 -16.08 9.87 3.04
CA PHE A 37 -15.51 11.17 3.42
C PHE A 37 -15.33 12.11 2.23
N HIS A 38 -15.88 11.78 1.06
CA HIS A 38 -15.73 12.53 -0.20
C HIS A 38 -14.26 12.74 -0.62
N LEU A 39 -13.41 11.75 -0.38
CA LEU A 39 -11.99 11.75 -0.72
C LEU A 39 -11.75 11.01 -2.05
N ASN A 40 -10.73 11.44 -2.79
CA ASN A 40 -10.23 10.72 -3.96
C ASN A 40 -8.81 10.19 -3.71
N ALA A 41 -8.33 9.31 -4.58
CA ALA A 41 -7.01 8.70 -4.44
C ALA A 41 -5.85 9.71 -4.29
N THR A 42 -5.94 10.88 -4.93
CA THR A 42 -4.95 11.96 -4.78
C THR A 42 -4.99 12.55 -3.38
N SER A 43 -6.17 12.87 -2.85
CA SER A 43 -6.31 13.39 -1.48
C SER A 43 -5.83 12.39 -0.44
N ILE A 44 -6.09 11.09 -0.68
CA ILE A 44 -5.54 10.03 0.16
C ILE A 44 -4.01 10.05 0.08
N LEU A 45 -3.41 10.12 -1.10
CA LEU A 45 -1.95 10.24 -1.29
C LEU A 45 -1.35 11.39 -0.50
N ASP A 46 -1.97 12.57 -0.56
CA ASP A 46 -1.52 13.77 0.15
C ASP A 46 -1.49 13.52 1.66
N PHE A 47 -2.49 12.82 2.23
CA PHE A 47 -2.43 12.44 3.64
C PHE A 47 -1.23 11.55 3.98
N TYR A 48 -0.79 10.69 3.08
CA TYR A 48 0.37 9.86 3.33
C TYR A 48 1.70 10.62 3.19
N GLN A 49 1.76 11.64 2.35
CA GLN A 49 2.99 12.38 2.02
C GLN A 49 3.19 13.65 2.85
N THR A 50 2.15 14.48 2.97
CA THR A 50 2.23 15.85 3.49
C THR A 50 1.28 16.10 4.64
N ASP A 51 0.10 15.48 4.65
CA ASP A 51 -1.02 15.86 5.51
C ASP A 51 -1.38 14.77 6.55
N SER A 52 -0.37 14.08 7.06
CA SER A 52 -0.53 12.88 7.91
C SER A 52 -1.12 13.13 9.31
N ASP A 53 -1.27 14.40 9.68
CA ASP A 53 -1.76 14.92 10.94
C ASP A 53 -3.18 15.51 10.83
N LYS A 54 -3.78 15.51 9.63
CA LYS A 54 -5.17 15.94 9.46
C LYS A 54 -6.13 14.99 10.21
N PRO A 55 -7.11 15.53 10.97
CA PRO A 55 -8.12 14.71 11.64
C PRO A 55 -8.90 13.81 10.68
N LEU A 56 -9.16 14.30 9.46
CA LEU A 56 -9.85 13.55 8.41
C LEU A 56 -9.08 12.29 7.99
N PHE A 57 -7.74 12.33 8.03
CA PHE A 57 -6.94 11.15 7.74
C PHE A 57 -7.06 10.09 8.83
N ALA A 58 -7.13 10.49 10.10
CA ALA A 58 -7.37 9.56 11.20
C ALA A 58 -8.76 8.88 11.08
N GLN A 59 -9.79 9.62 10.63
CA GLN A 59 -11.11 9.05 10.36
C GLN A 59 -11.09 8.06 9.20
N TYR A 60 -10.41 8.41 8.11
CA TYR A 60 -10.17 7.50 6.98
C TYR A 60 -9.49 6.22 7.45
N LEU A 61 -8.35 6.32 8.16
CA LEU A 61 -7.60 5.15 8.66
C LEU A 61 -8.44 4.27 9.59
N ASN A 62 -9.27 4.87 10.46
CA ASN A 62 -10.16 4.10 11.31
C ASN A 62 -11.16 3.28 10.50
N CYS A 63 -11.78 3.88 9.48
CA CYS A 63 -12.68 3.17 8.57
C CYS A 63 -11.94 2.04 7.84
N THR A 64 -10.75 2.31 7.30
CA THR A 64 -9.95 1.32 6.56
C THR A 64 -9.57 0.15 7.44
N PHE A 65 -9.16 0.38 8.69
CA PHE A 65 -8.82 -0.69 9.63
C PHE A 65 -10.01 -1.60 9.94
N VAL A 66 -11.22 -1.04 10.02
CA VAL A 66 -12.44 -1.84 10.21
C VAL A 66 -12.71 -2.71 8.98
N ASN A 67 -12.69 -2.12 7.78
CA ASN A 67 -12.99 -2.87 6.55
C ASN A 67 -11.92 -3.92 6.21
N LEU A 68 -10.67 -3.71 6.62
CA LEU A 68 -9.58 -4.67 6.47
C LEU A 68 -9.49 -5.69 7.61
N ASN A 69 -10.44 -5.68 8.54
CA ASN A 69 -10.46 -6.59 9.68
C ASN A 69 -9.18 -6.49 10.53
N PHE A 70 -8.64 -5.30 10.72
CA PHE A 70 -7.50 -5.03 11.63
C PHE A 70 -7.95 -4.68 13.03
N PHE A 71 -9.26 -4.65 13.26
CA PHE A 71 -9.87 -4.46 14.56
C PHE A 71 -10.76 -5.64 14.93
N THR A 72 -10.80 -5.92 16.22
CA THR A 72 -11.94 -6.63 16.81
C THR A 72 -13.08 -5.66 17.14
N SER A 73 -14.24 -6.19 17.50
CA SER A 73 -15.41 -5.40 17.88
C SER A 73 -15.21 -4.52 19.13
N ASP A 74 -14.21 -4.80 19.96
CA ASP A 74 -13.89 -4.01 21.15
C ASP A 74 -12.83 -2.92 20.90
N GLY A 75 -12.34 -2.80 19.66
CA GLY A 75 -11.30 -1.85 19.27
C GLY A 75 -9.87 -2.35 19.44
N THR A 76 -9.65 -3.62 19.82
CA THR A 76 -8.30 -4.19 19.87
C THR A 76 -7.73 -4.38 18.47
N ILE A 77 -6.49 -3.92 18.25
CA ILE A 77 -5.75 -4.08 17.00
C ILE A 77 -5.31 -5.54 16.81
N LEU A 78 -5.62 -6.08 15.64
CA LEU A 78 -5.23 -7.41 15.19
C LEU A 78 -3.94 -7.33 14.35
N PHE A 79 -2.79 -7.28 15.02
CA PHE A 79 -1.48 -7.21 14.36
C PHE A 79 -1.22 -8.37 13.40
N ASP A 80 -1.74 -9.57 13.68
CA ASP A 80 -1.54 -10.73 12.80
C ASP A 80 -2.21 -10.52 11.44
N ASN A 81 -3.42 -9.94 11.43
CA ASN A 81 -4.12 -9.57 10.19
C ASN A 81 -3.37 -8.47 9.44
N ILE A 82 -2.80 -7.50 10.16
CA ILE A 82 -1.95 -6.46 9.57
C ILE A 82 -0.71 -7.08 8.90
N ILE A 83 -0.01 -7.98 9.59
CA ILE A 83 1.18 -8.69 9.09
C ILE A 83 0.85 -9.48 7.81
N ASP A 84 -0.32 -10.11 7.77
CA ASP A 84 -0.76 -10.96 6.65
C ASP A 84 -1.29 -10.17 5.44
N SER A 85 -1.60 -8.88 5.60
CA SER A 85 -2.08 -7.99 4.52
C SER A 85 -1.02 -7.66 3.45
N ARG A 86 0.25 -7.98 3.72
CA ARG A 86 1.40 -7.88 2.80
C ARG A 86 1.76 -6.49 2.26
N ASN A 87 1.04 -5.39 2.50
CA ASN A 87 1.32 -4.10 1.87
C ASN A 87 1.29 -2.88 2.81
N LEU A 88 2.14 -1.89 2.52
CA LEU A 88 2.17 -0.55 3.13
C LEU A 88 1.33 0.47 2.34
N PRO A 89 0.75 1.48 3.01
CA PRO A 89 -0.18 1.42 4.11
C PRO A 89 -1.58 1.47 3.47
N TRP A 90 -2.04 0.25 3.19
CA TRP A 90 -3.41 -0.15 2.87
C TRP A 90 -3.92 0.06 1.46
N PHE A 91 -3.03 0.15 0.47
CA PHE A 91 -3.22 -0.26 -0.92
C PHE A 91 -3.12 0.81 -2.02
N MET A 92 -2.63 2.02 -1.74
CA MET A 92 -2.23 2.90 -2.84
C MET A 92 -1.05 2.31 -3.61
N ALA A 93 -1.38 1.60 -4.68
CA ALA A 93 -0.45 0.76 -5.42
C ALA A 93 0.48 1.62 -6.26
N ARG A 94 1.66 1.97 -5.73
CA ARG A 94 2.82 2.26 -6.58
C ARG A 94 3.49 0.95 -6.98
N THR A 95 2.85 0.22 -7.89
CA THR A 95 3.50 -0.87 -8.62
C THR A 95 3.75 -0.42 -10.05
N CYS A 96 4.98 0.06 -10.30
CA CYS A 96 5.53 -0.03 -11.65
C CYS A 96 5.90 -1.50 -11.85
N GLN A 97 5.26 -2.17 -12.82
CA GLN A 97 5.23 -3.63 -12.97
C GLN A 97 6.60 -4.30 -13.24
N ASP A 98 7.71 -3.58 -13.22
CA ASP A 98 8.94 -4.06 -13.86
C ASP A 98 9.98 -4.67 -12.90
N VAL A 99 9.72 -4.75 -11.59
CA VAL A 99 10.70 -5.37 -10.67
C VAL A 99 10.04 -6.20 -9.55
N VAL A 100 9.69 -7.45 -9.88
CA VAL A 100 9.13 -8.45 -8.93
C VAL A 100 9.96 -8.59 -7.65
N SER A 101 11.28 -8.44 -7.74
CA SER A 101 12.18 -8.48 -6.57
C SER A 101 11.96 -7.30 -5.63
N LEU A 102 11.68 -6.10 -6.13
CA LEU A 102 11.38 -4.93 -5.29
C LEU A 102 10.03 -5.08 -4.58
N ILE A 103 9.03 -5.65 -5.25
CA ILE A 103 7.73 -5.96 -4.63
C ILE A 103 7.92 -6.96 -3.48
N LYS A 104 8.62 -8.07 -3.73
CA LYS A 104 8.91 -9.08 -2.68
C LYS A 104 9.67 -8.47 -1.50
N LYS A 105 10.59 -7.56 -1.78
CA LYS A 105 11.39 -6.88 -0.76
C LYS A 105 10.55 -5.94 0.09
N ALA A 106 9.74 -5.08 -0.54
CA ALA A 106 8.81 -4.18 0.16
C ALA A 106 7.82 -4.94 1.05
N ILE A 107 7.26 -6.06 0.56
CA ILE A 107 6.38 -6.94 1.36
C ILE A 107 7.12 -7.48 2.59
N LYS A 108 8.38 -7.91 2.42
CA LYS A 108 9.20 -8.43 3.52
C LYS A 108 9.50 -7.34 4.55
N GLU A 109 9.95 -6.17 4.12
CA GLU A 109 10.28 -5.03 4.99
C GLU A 109 9.03 -4.52 5.73
N PHE A 110 7.88 -4.47 5.06
CA PHE A 110 6.59 -4.18 5.70
C PHE A 110 6.30 -5.17 6.83
N ARG A 111 6.41 -6.47 6.55
CA ARG A 111 6.14 -7.53 7.52
C ARG A 111 7.08 -7.44 8.73
N GLU A 112 8.36 -7.18 8.50
CA GLU A 112 9.34 -6.98 9.57
C GLU A 112 9.00 -5.76 10.44
N ALA A 113 8.63 -4.64 9.83
CA ALA A 113 8.18 -3.45 10.55
C ALA A 113 6.90 -3.70 11.36
N ALA A 114 5.91 -4.40 10.79
CA ALA A 114 4.67 -4.75 11.48
C ALA A 114 4.91 -5.70 12.66
N MET A 115 5.80 -6.70 12.51
CA MET A 115 6.22 -7.58 13.62
C MET A 115 6.94 -6.79 14.72
N TYR A 116 7.80 -5.85 14.35
CA TYR A 116 8.46 -4.97 15.32
C TYR A 116 7.44 -4.15 16.12
N CYS A 117 6.47 -3.54 15.44
CA CYS A 117 5.42 -2.76 16.09
C CYS A 117 4.46 -3.60 16.94
N LYS A 118 4.27 -4.89 16.61
CA LYS A 118 3.56 -5.84 17.47
C LYS A 118 4.32 -6.06 18.78
N ALA A 119 5.64 -6.23 18.72
CA ALA A 119 6.49 -6.43 19.89
C ALA A 119 6.71 -5.14 20.71
N HIS A 120 6.66 -3.98 20.05
CA HIS A 120 6.87 -2.65 20.64
C HIS A 120 5.72 -1.71 20.28
N PRO A 121 4.50 -1.96 20.79
CA PRO A 121 3.35 -1.16 20.43
C PRO A 121 3.52 0.30 20.91
N PRO A 122 2.98 1.28 20.15
CA PRO A 122 2.97 2.66 20.59
C PRO A 122 2.16 2.82 21.88
N ALA A 123 2.52 3.82 22.70
CA ALA A 123 1.87 4.06 24.00
C ALA A 123 0.34 4.25 23.90
N ILE A 124 -0.12 4.86 22.79
CA ILE A 124 -1.53 4.92 22.44
C ILE A 124 -1.69 4.08 21.18
N VAL A 125 -2.49 3.02 21.23
CA VAL A 125 -2.73 2.11 20.12
C VAL A 125 -3.93 2.60 19.30
N THR A 126 -3.65 3.24 18.18
CA THR A 126 -4.63 3.74 17.20
C THR A 126 -4.16 3.41 15.79
N PRO A 127 -5.05 3.38 14.78
CA PRO A 127 -4.64 3.16 13.39
C PRO A 127 -3.54 4.10 12.91
N LEU A 128 -3.63 5.38 13.31
CA LEU A 128 -2.63 6.38 12.99
C LEU A 128 -1.28 6.09 13.68
N SER A 129 -1.27 5.73 14.96
CA SER A 129 -0.02 5.45 15.68
C SER A 129 0.62 4.15 15.23
N ILE A 130 -0.17 3.12 14.88
CA ILE A 130 0.30 1.88 14.27
C ILE A 130 0.93 2.17 12.91
N ARG A 131 0.25 2.91 12.03
CA ARG A 131 0.81 3.35 10.74
C ARG A 131 2.14 4.07 10.95
N LYS A 132 2.21 5.04 11.86
CA LYS A 132 3.45 5.79 12.16
C LYS A 132 4.56 4.86 12.64
N CYS A 133 4.25 3.90 13.51
CA CYS A 133 5.23 2.89 13.95
C CYS A 133 5.77 2.09 12.76
N ILE A 134 4.89 1.58 11.89
CA ILE A 134 5.30 0.77 10.74
C ILE A 134 6.14 1.61 9.77
N VAL A 135 5.72 2.83 9.43
CA VAL A 135 6.46 3.72 8.53
C VAL A 135 7.84 4.06 9.08
N ASN A 136 7.97 4.34 10.38
CA ASN A 136 9.25 4.68 10.99
C ASN A 136 10.23 3.50 11.07
N ASN A 137 9.72 2.26 11.03
CA ASN A 137 10.52 1.04 11.04
C ASN A 137 10.57 0.35 9.67
N TYR A 138 9.95 0.95 8.66
CA TYR A 138 10.02 0.52 7.29
C TYR A 138 11.25 1.13 6.65
N ASN A 139 12.19 0.27 6.25
CA ASN A 139 13.41 0.68 5.57
C ASN A 139 13.32 0.20 4.11
N PRO A 140 12.71 0.96 3.19
CA PRO A 140 12.73 0.59 1.79
C PRO A 140 14.18 0.64 1.33
N ALA A 141 14.73 -0.50 0.93
CA ALA A 141 16.09 -0.46 0.42
C ALA A 141 16.22 0.53 -0.74
N PRO A 142 17.37 1.22 -0.84
CA PRO A 142 17.64 2.09 -1.97
C PRO A 142 17.49 1.29 -3.27
N LEU A 143 16.85 1.90 -4.25
CA LEU A 143 16.91 1.42 -5.63
C LEU A 143 18.39 1.50 -6.00
N GLU A 144 19.11 0.38 -6.01
CA GLU A 144 20.39 0.33 -6.69
C GLU A 144 20.11 0.74 -8.14
N GLU A 145 20.72 1.84 -8.57
CA GLU A 145 20.58 2.37 -9.92
C GLU A 145 21.01 1.26 -10.90
N PHE A 146 20.03 0.67 -11.60
CA PHE A 146 20.26 -0.25 -12.70
C PHE A 146 20.40 0.51 -14.01
#